data_AF-A0AA48HTJ5-F1
#
_entry.id   AF-A0AA48HTJ5-F1
#
_cell.length_a   1.000
_cell.length_b   1.000
_cell.length_c   1.000
_cell.angle_alpha   90.00
_cell.angle_beta   90.00
_cell.angle_gamma   90.00
#
_symmetry.space_group_name_H-M   'P 1'
#
loop_
_entity.id
_entity.type
_entity.pdbx_description
1 polymer ?
#
loop_
_entity_poly.entity_id
_entity_poly.type
_entity_poly.pdbx_seq_one_letter_code
_entity_poly.pdbx_strand_id
1 'polypeptide(L)'
;MRALSGYVYISPSKEQIKKAHYAAFHWLYRNDKTWLNNHLPKPQKPKQNPRVDWRRRDQELAVKVQAILLNTQEKLSLKQLDDLLGAHGWLTRKLDKLPTTSSMIESLQNTRSKIAK
;
A
#
# COMPACT_ATOMS: atom_id res chain seq x y z
N MET A 1 -13.69 -27.95 -34.28
CA MET A 1 -12.45 -27.14 -34.10
C MET A 1 -12.51 -26.48 -32.73
N ARG A 2 -11.66 -26.89 -31.78
CA ARG A 2 -11.63 -26.34 -30.43
C ARG A 2 -10.86 -25.02 -30.45
N ALA A 3 -11.54 -23.90 -30.19
CA ALA A 3 -10.91 -22.60 -30.02
C ALA A 3 -10.06 -22.62 -28.75
N LEU A 4 -8.74 -22.78 -28.92
CA LEU A 4 -7.79 -22.52 -27.86
C LEU A 4 -7.70 -21.02 -27.61
N SER A 5 -7.55 -20.67 -26.34
CA SER A 5 -6.97 -19.43 -25.85
C SER A 5 -7.90 -18.22 -25.70
N GLY A 6 -8.53 -18.14 -24.52
CA GLY A 6 -8.98 -16.89 -23.92
C GLY A 6 -7.82 -15.99 -23.48
N TYR A 7 -6.92 -15.64 -24.41
CA TYR A 7 -5.89 -14.64 -24.16
C TYR A 7 -6.51 -13.25 -24.20
N VAL A 8 -6.67 -12.65 -23.02
CA VAL A 8 -6.94 -11.22 -22.90
C VAL A 8 -5.68 -10.49 -23.38
N TYR A 9 -5.69 -9.96 -24.59
CA TYR A 9 -4.60 -9.12 -25.09
C TYR A 9 -4.63 -7.79 -24.32
N ILE A 10 -3.79 -7.68 -23.29
CA ILE A 10 -3.59 -6.44 -22.55
C ILE A 10 -2.71 -5.53 -23.41
N SER A 11 -3.30 -4.48 -23.97
CA SER A 11 -2.54 -3.47 -24.70
C SER A 11 -1.52 -2.81 -23.77
N PRO A 12 -0.22 -2.76 -24.14
CA PRO A 12 0.83 -2.17 -23.31
C PRO A 12 0.58 -0.68 -23.10
N SER A 13 0.94 -0.15 -21.93
CA SER A 13 0.80 1.28 -21.65
C SER A 13 1.80 2.11 -22.46
N LYS A 14 1.51 3.41 -22.63
CA LYS A 14 2.45 4.36 -23.25
C LYS A 14 3.84 4.33 -22.60
N GLU A 15 3.91 4.12 -21.29
CA GLU A 15 5.18 4.03 -20.56
C GLU A 15 5.94 2.74 -20.87
N GLN A 16 5.23 1.62 -21.01
CA GLN A 16 5.85 0.34 -21.42
C GLN A 16 6.40 0.43 -22.84
N ILE A 17 5.65 1.04 -23.77
CA ILE A 17 6.10 1.28 -25.15
C ILE A 17 7.32 2.20 -25.17
N LYS A 18 7.31 3.28 -24.38
CA LYS A 18 8.46 4.19 -24.25
C LYS A 18 9.71 3.46 -23.73
N LYS A 19 9.56 2.56 -22.74
CA LYS A 19 10.68 1.78 -22.20
C LYS A 19 11.21 0.76 -23.19
N ALA A 20 10.32 0.04 -23.88
CA ALA A 20 10.69 -1.00 -24.83
C ALA A 20 11.32 -0.45 -26.12
N HIS A 21 10.85 0.71 -26.59
CA HIS A 21 11.27 1.30 -27.87
C HIS A 21 11.74 2.76 -27.70
N TYR A 22 12.67 2.99 -26.77
CA TYR A 22 13.10 4.34 -26.38
C TYR A 22 13.56 5.20 -27.57
N ALA A 23 14.48 4.69 -28.40
CA ALA A 23 15.03 5.44 -29.52
C ALA A 23 13.96 5.82 -30.56
N ALA A 24 13.14 4.85 -30.98
CA ALA A 24 12.05 5.07 -31.93
C ALA A 24 10.99 6.02 -31.37
N PHE A 25 10.62 5.86 -30.09
CA PHE A 25 9.67 6.73 -29.42
C PHE A 25 10.14 8.18 -29.40
N HIS A 26 11.40 8.44 -29.04
CA HIS A 26 11.95 9.79 -28.98
C HIS A 26 12.17 10.41 -30.35
N TRP A 27 12.55 9.62 -31.35
CA TRP A 27 12.62 10.08 -32.73
C TRP A 27 11.24 10.49 -33.25
N LEU A 28 10.23 9.63 -33.10
CA LEU A 28 8.85 9.93 -33.50
C LEU A 28 8.27 11.10 -32.71
N TYR A 29 8.59 11.22 -31.42
CA TYR A 29 8.12 12.35 -30.62
C TYR A 29 8.64 13.70 -31.14
N ARG A 30 9.85 13.73 -31.71
CA ARG A 30 10.47 14.94 -32.26
C ARG A 30 10.03 15.24 -33.70
N ASN A 31 9.90 14.19 -34.52
CA ASN A 31 9.67 14.34 -35.96
C ASN A 31 8.20 14.21 -36.37
N ASP A 32 7.41 13.36 -35.68
CA ASP A 32 6.00 13.12 -36.00
C ASP A 32 5.18 12.77 -34.74
N LYS A 33 4.96 13.80 -33.93
CA LYS A 33 4.18 13.70 -32.69
C LYS A 33 2.71 13.35 -32.94
N THR A 34 2.16 13.77 -34.08
CA THR A 34 0.78 13.48 -34.50
C THR A 34 0.58 11.99 -34.76
N TRP A 35 1.48 11.39 -35.56
CA TRP A 35 1.46 9.95 -35.82
C TRP A 35 1.62 9.16 -34.54
N LEU A 36 2.57 9.54 -33.69
CA LEU A 36 2.83 8.87 -32.42
C LEU A 36 1.59 8.87 -31.52
N ASN A 37 0.90 10.01 -31.36
CA ASN A 37 -0.28 10.08 -30.49
C ASN A 37 -1.48 9.31 -31.05
N ASN A 38 -1.61 9.20 -32.38
CA ASN A 38 -2.69 8.45 -33.03
C ASN A 38 -2.50 6.92 -32.91
N HIS A 39 -1.25 6.45 -32.87
CA HIS A 39 -0.91 5.02 -32.78
C HIS A 39 -0.68 4.55 -31.33
N LEU A 40 -0.57 5.47 -30.37
CA LEU A 40 -0.47 5.11 -28.97
C LEU A 40 -1.85 4.73 -28.40
N PRO A 41 -1.88 3.77 -27.46
CA PRO A 41 -3.10 3.45 -26.74
C PRO A 41 -3.57 4.68 -25.97
N LYS A 42 -4.90 4.88 -25.93
CA LYS A 42 -5.51 6.01 -25.21
C LYS A 42 -4.98 6.04 -23.76
N PRO A 43 -4.66 7.23 -23.23
CA PRO A 43 -4.17 7.35 -21.87
C PRO A 43 -5.20 6.76 -20.91
N GLN A 44 -4.82 5.67 -20.24
CA GLN A 44 -5.63 5.14 -19.15
C GLN A 44 -5.61 6.17 -18.03
N LYS A 45 -6.79 6.55 -17.54
CA LYS A 45 -6.89 7.37 -16.33
C LYS A 45 -6.15 6.62 -15.22
N PRO A 46 -5.26 7.28 -14.46
CA PRO A 46 -4.62 6.63 -13.32
C PRO A 46 -5.72 6.04 -12.45
N LYS A 47 -5.62 4.75 -12.13
CA LYS A 47 -6.51 4.15 -11.13
C LYS A 47 -6.29 4.95 -9.86
N GLN A 48 -7.32 5.65 -9.41
CA GLN A 48 -7.25 6.31 -8.11
C GLN A 48 -7.06 5.19 -7.08
N ASN A 49 -5.96 5.26 -6.32
CA ASN A 49 -5.81 4.36 -5.19
C ASN A 49 -7.03 4.57 -4.29
N PRO A 50 -7.74 3.50 -3.89
CA PRO A 50 -8.86 3.65 -2.98
C PRO A 50 -8.38 4.39 -1.74
N ARG A 51 -9.11 5.44 -1.38
CA ARG A 51 -8.84 6.23 -0.17
C ARG A 51 -8.84 5.25 1.00
N VAL A 52 -7.74 5.16 1.74
CA VAL A 52 -7.62 4.24 2.87
C VAL A 52 -8.71 4.57 3.88
N ASP A 53 -9.57 3.59 4.15
CA ASP A 53 -10.54 3.67 5.25
C ASP A 53 -9.78 3.47 6.56
N TRP A 54 -9.42 4.60 7.18
CA TRP A 54 -8.68 4.62 8.43
C TRP A 54 -9.45 3.97 9.58
N ARG A 55 -10.79 4.03 9.58
CA ARG A 55 -11.60 3.44 10.65
C ARG A 55 -11.55 1.91 10.58
N ARG A 56 -11.72 1.37 9.38
CA ARG A 56 -11.58 -0.08 9.16
C ARG A 56 -10.16 -0.54 9.45
N ARG A 57 -9.15 0.22 9.01
CA ARG A 57 -7.75 -0.09 9.27
C ARG A 57 -7.42 -0.09 10.77
N ASP A 58 -7.96 0.86 11.52
CA ASP A 58 -7.79 0.95 12.97
C ASP A 58 -8.37 -0.27 13.70
N GLN A 59 -9.56 -0.72 13.30
CA GLN A 59 -10.15 -1.94 13.85
C GLN A 59 -9.32 -3.19 13.53
N GLU A 60 -8.88 -3.35 12.28
CA GLU A 60 -8.03 -4.48 11.88
C GLU A 60 -6.68 -4.46 12.59
N LEU A 61 -6.10 -3.28 12.82
CA LEU A 61 -4.85 -3.12 13.57
C LEU A 61 -5.01 -3.43 15.05
N ALA A 62 -6.08 -2.95 15.69
CA ALA A 62 -6.32 -3.18 17.11
C ALA A 62 -6.33 -4.70 17.44
N VAL A 63 -6.97 -5.51 16.60
CA VAL A 63 -6.98 -6.98 16.76
C VAL A 63 -5.57 -7.57 16.66
N LYS A 64 -4.76 -7.12 15.70
CA LYS A 64 -3.38 -7.61 15.55
C LYS A 64 -2.49 -7.20 16.71
N VAL A 65 -2.62 -5.94 17.16
CA VAL A 65 -1.88 -5.42 18.31
C VAL A 65 -2.25 -6.17 19.58
N GLN A 66 -3.54 -6.45 19.79
CA GLN A 66 -4.00 -7.28 20.90
C GLN A 66 -3.36 -8.67 20.87
N ALA A 67 -3.36 -9.34 19.72
CA ALA A 67 -2.77 -10.68 19.59
C ALA A 67 -1.26 -10.67 19.89
N ILE A 68 -0.52 -9.69 19.39
CA ILE A 68 0.92 -9.55 19.66
C ILE A 68 1.18 -9.31 21.14
N LEU A 69 0.40 -8.42 21.77
CA LEU A 69 0.54 -8.09 23.18
C LEU A 69 0.15 -9.27 24.07
N LEU A 70 -0.87 -10.05 23.74
CA LEU A 70 -1.23 -11.25 24.50
C LEU A 70 -0.14 -12.33 24.43
N ASN A 71 0.52 -12.49 23.29
CA ASN A 71 1.62 -13.44 23.13
C ASN A 71 2.95 -12.97 23.74
N THR A 72 3.07 -11.67 24.03
CA THR A 72 4.32 -11.08 24.54
C THR A 72 4.09 -10.53 25.94
N GLN A 73 4.64 -11.21 26.95
CA GLN A 73 4.55 -10.79 28.36
C GLN A 73 5.27 -9.46 28.63
N GLU A 74 6.27 -9.11 27.80
CA GLU A 74 7.13 -7.93 27.96
C GLU A 74 6.50 -6.63 27.44
N LYS A 75 6.93 -5.49 27.99
CA LYS A 75 6.52 -4.17 27.50
C LYS A 75 7.17 -3.89 26.14
N LEU A 76 6.36 -3.90 25.08
CA LEU A 76 6.78 -3.47 23.75
C LEU A 76 6.65 -1.95 23.60
N SER A 77 7.69 -1.32 23.06
CA SER A 77 7.63 0.07 22.62
C SER A 77 6.82 0.21 21.32
N LEU A 78 6.31 1.42 21.06
CA LEU A 78 5.57 1.72 19.82
C LEU A 78 6.38 1.38 18.55
N LYS A 79 7.70 1.59 18.59
CA LYS A 79 8.60 1.28 17.47
C LYS A 79 8.73 -0.22 17.24
N GLN A 80 8.90 -1.01 18.30
CA GLN A 80 8.96 -2.47 18.19
C GLN A 80 7.64 -3.05 17.67
N LEU A 81 6.51 -2.48 18.09
CA LEU A 81 5.20 -2.87 17.59
C LEU A 81 5.02 -2.53 16.10
N ASP A 82 5.49 -1.36 15.67
CA ASP A 82 5.51 -0.92 14.27
C ASP A 82 6.36 -1.87 13.40
N ASP A 83 7.55 -2.25 13.89
CA ASP A 83 8.45 -3.21 13.22
C ASP A 83 7.81 -4.61 13.12
N LEU A 84 7.20 -5.11 14.21
CA LEU A 84 6.51 -6.41 14.24
C LEU A 84 5.31 -6.47 13.31
N LEU A 85 4.60 -5.35 13.14
CA LEU A 85 3.46 -5.24 12.22
C LEU A 85 3.89 -5.06 10.76
N GLY A 86 5.20 -4.92 10.48
CA GLY A 86 5.70 -4.59 9.15
C GLY A 86 5.20 -3.22 8.68
N ALA A 87 4.98 -2.28 9.61
CA ALA A 87 4.46 -0.96 9.30
C ALA A 87 5.57 0.03 8.88
N HIS A 88 6.85 -0.30 9.02
CA HIS A 88 7.96 0.49 8.45
C HIS A 88 7.85 2.01 8.74
N GLY A 89 7.39 2.38 9.94
CA GLY A 89 7.24 3.74 10.43
C GLY A 89 5.94 4.46 10.04
N TRP A 90 5.02 3.87 9.27
CA TRP A 90 3.75 4.55 8.97
C TRP A 90 2.76 4.49 10.13
N LEU A 91 2.80 3.44 10.97
CA LEU A 91 1.91 3.31 12.12
C LEU A 91 2.22 4.41 13.15
N THR A 92 3.49 4.58 13.48
CA THR A 92 3.97 5.67 14.35
C THR A 92 3.63 7.06 13.80
N ARG A 93 3.75 7.29 12.49
CA ARG A 93 3.43 8.58 11.85
C ARG A 93 1.93 8.84 11.67
N LYS A 94 1.08 7.82 11.80
CA LYS A 94 -0.37 7.89 11.58
C LYS A 94 -1.17 7.51 12.81
N LEU A 95 -0.53 7.50 13.97
CA LEU A 95 -1.15 7.14 15.24
C LEU A 95 -2.31 8.10 15.59
N ASP A 96 -2.23 9.35 15.15
CA ASP A 96 -3.30 10.36 15.22
C ASP A 96 -4.60 9.91 14.56
N LYS A 97 -4.53 9.00 13.59
CA LYS A 97 -5.68 8.46 12.85
C LYS A 97 -6.18 7.12 13.38
N LEU A 98 -5.57 6.61 14.44
CA LEU A 98 -5.78 5.27 14.97
C LEU A 98 -6.14 5.32 16.47
N PRO A 99 -7.26 5.96 16.84
CA PRO A 99 -7.61 6.19 18.24
C PRO A 99 -7.90 4.89 19.01
N THR A 100 -8.43 3.86 18.34
CA THR A 100 -8.71 2.57 18.99
C THR A 100 -7.41 1.86 19.32
N THR A 101 -6.49 1.83 18.35
CA THR A 101 -5.18 1.20 18.52
C THR A 101 -4.35 1.92 19.58
N SER A 102 -4.35 3.27 19.60
CA SER A 102 -3.58 4.04 20.59
C SER A 102 -4.09 3.83 22.02
N SER A 103 -5.41 3.90 22.22
CA SER A 103 -6.02 3.67 23.54
C SER A 103 -5.77 2.25 24.05
N MET A 104 -5.75 1.26 23.16
CA MET A 104 -5.45 -0.12 23.52
C MET A 104 -4.01 -0.32 23.99
N ILE A 105 -3.06 0.35 23.34
CA ILE A 105 -1.64 0.30 23.75
C ILE A 105 -1.46 0.94 25.13
N GLU A 106 -2.05 2.12 25.35
CA GLU A 106 -1.98 2.84 26.62
C GLU A 106 -2.61 2.05 27.77
N SER A 107 -3.81 1.50 27.57
CA SER A 107 -4.50 0.70 28.59
C SER A 107 -3.69 -0.54 28.99
N LEU A 108 -3.11 -1.25 28.03
CA LEU A 108 -2.31 -2.45 28.30
C LEU A 108 -0.96 -2.11 28.97
N GLN A 109 -0.32 -1.00 28.60
CA GLN A 109 0.90 -0.53 29.26
C GLN A 109 0.65 -0.12 30.71
N ASN A 110 -0.49 0.52 30.99
CA ASN A 110 -0.92 0.90 32.34
C ASN A 110 -1.30 -0.29 33.21
N THR A 111 -1.93 -1.34 32.67
CA THR A 111 -2.22 -2.56 33.44
C THR A 111 -0.95 -3.29 33.83
N ARG A 112 0.02 -3.39 32.91
CA ARG A 112 1.32 -4.04 33.19
C ARG A 112 2.17 -3.29 34.21
N SER A 113 2.05 -1.96 34.32
CA SER A 113 2.77 -1.19 35.35
C SER A 113 2.22 -1.41 36.75
N LYS A 114 0.93 -1.76 36.88
CA LYS A 114 0.29 -2.06 38.17
C LYS A 114 0.57 -3.47 38.70
N ILE A 115 0.82 -4.44 37.81
CA ILE A 115 1.11 -5.84 38.20
C ILE A 115 2.55 -6.02 38.70
N ALA A 116 3.48 -5.14 38.30
CA ALA A 116 4.89 -5.21 38.68
C ALA A 116 5.22 -4.51 40.03
N LYS A 117 4.21 -4.18 40.84
CA LYS A 117 4.32 -3.63 42.19
C LYS A 117 3.73 -4.60 43.19
#